data_AF-A0A2T9Y538-F1
#
_entry.id   AF-A0A2T9Y538-F1
#
_cell.length_a   1.000
_cell.length_b   1.000
_cell.length_c   1.000
_cell.angle_alpha   90.00
_cell.angle_beta   90.00
_cell.angle_gamma   90.00
#
_symmetry.space_group_name_H-M   'P 1'
#
loop_
_entity.id
_entity.type
_entity.pdbx_description
1 polymer ?
#
loop_
_entity_poly.entity_id
_entity_poly.type
_entity_poly.pdbx_seq_one_letter_code
_entity_poly.pdbx_strand_id
1 'polypeptide(L)'
;MKPVDFLKNSSVVNAAGFVDVNNGTLQHNKYDNVYAIGDCNSAPTSKTAAAACVQAYVVKNNLFNKITNNTNFSPLSYNGYTSCPLITGKDSVVLAEFSGYSGKPIETFFYNQAKESKFSYWMTADVLPQVYWNMLTAGKWNGPLKIRKFLNPLNIN
;
A
#
# COMPACT_ATOMS: atom_id res chain seq x y z
N MET A 1 -8.00 -7.01 -15.79
CA MET A 1 -8.48 -7.84 -14.65
C MET A 1 -9.86 -7.35 -14.23
N LYS A 2 -10.67 -8.18 -13.56
CA LYS A 2 -12.03 -7.86 -13.10
C LYS A 2 -12.16 -8.11 -11.58
N PRO A 3 -13.13 -7.49 -10.89
CA PRO A 3 -13.43 -7.84 -9.51
C PRO A 3 -13.82 -9.31 -9.37
N VAL A 4 -13.56 -9.88 -8.19
CA VAL A 4 -13.82 -11.29 -7.87
C VAL A 4 -15.32 -11.56 -8.00
N ASP A 5 -15.70 -12.58 -8.78
CA ASP A 5 -17.11 -12.85 -9.10
C ASP A 5 -17.95 -13.15 -7.85
N PHE A 6 -17.37 -13.78 -6.82
CA PHE A 6 -18.00 -14.00 -5.52
C PHE A 6 -18.45 -12.70 -4.82
N LEU A 7 -17.73 -11.59 -5.00
CA LEU A 7 -18.07 -10.31 -4.38
C LEU A 7 -19.15 -9.53 -5.14
N LYS A 8 -19.30 -9.75 -6.45
CA LYS A 8 -20.13 -8.90 -7.32
C LYS A 8 -21.60 -8.85 -6.93
N ASN A 9 -22.12 -9.91 -6.32
CA ASN A 9 -23.52 -9.99 -5.89
C ASN A 9 -23.70 -9.68 -4.40
N SER A 10 -22.64 -9.24 -3.72
CA SER A 10 -22.69 -8.89 -2.31
C SER A 10 -23.13 -7.44 -2.10
N SER A 11 -23.64 -7.13 -0.91
CA SER A 11 -24.01 -5.75 -0.57
C SER A 11 -22.81 -4.86 -0.22
N VAL A 12 -21.59 -5.42 -0.18
CA VAL A 12 -20.36 -4.71 0.23
C VAL A 12 -19.57 -4.11 -0.94
N VAL A 13 -20.05 -4.27 -2.18
CA VAL A 13 -19.36 -3.73 -3.36
C VAL A 13 -20.02 -2.47 -3.89
N ASN A 14 -19.20 -1.61 -4.51
CA ASN A 14 -19.68 -0.48 -5.29
C ASN A 14 -20.21 -0.92 -6.66
N ALA A 15 -20.68 0.04 -7.47
CA ALA A 15 -21.21 -0.22 -8.82
C ALA A 15 -20.20 -0.89 -9.77
N ALA A 16 -18.90 -0.74 -9.51
CA ALA A 16 -17.84 -1.38 -10.29
C ALA A 16 -17.48 -2.79 -9.79
N GLY A 17 -18.10 -3.28 -8.72
CA GLY A 17 -17.89 -4.62 -8.15
C GLY A 17 -16.72 -4.75 -7.18
N PHE A 18 -16.11 -3.63 -6.76
CA PHE A 18 -15.04 -3.61 -5.74
C PHE A 18 -15.61 -3.27 -4.37
N VAL A 19 -15.00 -3.78 -3.28
CA VAL A 19 -15.46 -3.50 -1.92
C VAL A 19 -15.43 -2.00 -1.65
N ASP A 20 -16.57 -1.41 -1.27
CA ASP A 20 -16.74 0.03 -1.17
C ASP A 20 -16.18 0.58 0.14
N VAL A 21 -14.93 1.06 0.09
CA VAL A 21 -14.20 1.55 1.27
C VAL A 21 -13.97 3.06 1.23
N ASN A 22 -13.82 3.63 2.42
CA ASN A 22 -13.26 4.96 2.60
C ASN A 22 -11.77 4.94 2.21
N ASN A 23 -11.36 5.89 1.38
CA ASN A 23 -10.00 5.95 0.84
C ASN A 23 -8.92 6.13 1.93
N GLY A 24 -9.23 6.80 3.04
CA GLY A 24 -8.29 7.02 4.13
C GLY A 24 -8.26 5.86 5.12
N THR A 25 -9.42 5.44 5.63
CA THR A 25 -9.47 4.47 6.74
C THR A 25 -9.54 3.01 6.30
N LEU A 26 -9.92 2.76 5.03
CA LEU A 26 -10.19 1.45 4.44
C LEU A 26 -11.33 0.66 5.11
N GLN A 27 -12.11 1.35 5.94
CA GLN A 27 -13.40 0.88 6.47
C GLN A 27 -14.47 1.02 5.38
N HIS A 28 -15.41 0.09 5.33
CA HIS A 28 -16.52 0.15 4.38
C HIS A 28 -17.40 1.38 4.63
N ASN A 29 -17.84 2.07 3.57
CA ASN A 29 -18.59 3.33 3.70
C ASN A 29 -19.98 3.17 4.36
N LYS A 30 -20.58 1.98 4.23
CA LYS A 30 -21.90 1.63 4.82
C LYS A 30 -21.84 0.74 6.07
N TYR A 31 -20.78 -0.06 6.24
CA TYR A 31 -20.76 -1.15 7.23
C TYR A 31 -19.58 -0.96 8.16
N ASP A 32 -19.86 -0.59 9.41
CA ASP A 32 -18.83 -0.14 10.34
C ASP A 32 -17.88 -1.23 10.82
N ASN A 33 -18.24 -2.50 10.64
CA ASN A 33 -17.46 -3.66 11.00
C ASN A 33 -16.81 -4.35 9.79
N VAL A 34 -16.86 -3.75 8.61
CA VAL A 34 -16.27 -4.29 7.38
C VAL A 34 -15.08 -3.44 6.95
N TYR A 35 -13.99 -4.11 6.59
CA TYR A 35 -12.75 -3.51 6.11
C TYR A 35 -12.23 -4.30 4.91
N ALA A 36 -11.50 -3.67 4.00
CA ALA A 36 -10.89 -4.36 2.87
C ALA A 36 -9.49 -3.83 2.52
N ILE A 37 -8.62 -4.74 2.11
CA ILE A 37 -7.22 -4.45 1.72
C ILE A 37 -6.91 -5.12 0.38
N GLY A 38 -5.88 -4.62 -0.29
CA GLY A 38 -5.39 -5.15 -1.56
C GLY A 38 -6.36 -4.94 -2.72
N ASP A 39 -6.30 -5.86 -3.67
CA ASP A 39 -6.85 -5.66 -5.00
C ASP A 39 -8.38 -5.62 -5.05
N CYS A 40 -9.06 -6.17 -4.03
CA CYS A 40 -10.52 -6.25 -4.00
C CYS A 40 -11.22 -4.93 -3.61
N ASN A 41 -10.50 -3.99 -3.00
CA ASN A 41 -11.10 -2.73 -2.54
C ASN A 41 -11.20 -1.66 -3.64
N SER A 42 -12.02 -0.65 -3.37
CA SER A 42 -12.28 0.48 -4.26
C SER A 42 -11.27 1.63 -4.16
N ALA A 43 -10.24 1.53 -3.31
CA ALA A 43 -9.29 2.62 -3.11
C ALA A 43 -8.60 2.99 -4.44
N PRO A 44 -8.58 4.27 -4.85
CA PRO A 44 -8.10 4.70 -6.16
C PRO A 44 -6.57 4.76 -6.20
N THR A 45 -5.90 3.61 -6.07
CA THR A 45 -4.46 3.47 -6.23
C THR A 45 -4.11 2.24 -7.08
N SER A 46 -2.84 2.12 -7.47
CA SER A 46 -2.38 0.91 -8.15
C SER A 46 -2.48 -0.31 -7.23
N LYS A 47 -3.02 -1.39 -7.77
CA LYS A 47 -3.27 -2.65 -7.07
C LYS A 47 -1.97 -3.46 -7.01
N THR A 48 -1.18 -3.25 -5.95
CA THR A 48 0.14 -3.84 -5.74
C THR A 48 0.29 -4.42 -4.34
N ALA A 49 1.22 -5.36 -4.16
CA ALA A 49 1.57 -5.87 -2.84
C ALA A 49 2.13 -4.78 -1.90
N ALA A 50 2.83 -3.78 -2.45
CA ALA A 50 3.31 -2.64 -1.68
C ALA A 50 2.16 -1.78 -1.12
N ALA A 51 1.12 -1.56 -1.92
CA ALA A 51 -0.10 -0.90 -1.46
C ALA A 51 -0.82 -1.75 -0.40
N ALA A 52 -1.03 -3.05 -0.67
CA ALA A 52 -1.69 -3.97 0.25
C ALA A 52 -1.01 -4.02 1.63
N CYS A 53 0.32 -3.97 1.68
CA CYS A 53 1.09 -3.92 2.93
C CYS A 53 0.75 -2.69 3.78
N VAL A 54 0.78 -1.49 3.20
CA VAL A 54 0.48 -0.25 3.95
C VAL A 54 -1.00 -0.19 4.33
N GLN A 55 -1.88 -0.67 3.44
CA GLN A 55 -3.30 -0.81 3.71
C GLN A 55 -3.57 -1.73 4.92
N ALA A 56 -2.90 -2.89 5.00
CA ALA A 56 -2.99 -3.80 6.13
C ALA A 56 -2.55 -3.14 7.45
N TYR A 57 -1.48 -2.33 7.42
CA TYR A 57 -1.05 -1.57 8.59
C TYR A 57 -2.11 -0.55 9.05
N VAL A 58 -2.70 0.20 8.13
CA VAL A 58 -3.76 1.18 8.44
C VAL A 58 -4.99 0.48 9.04
N VAL A 59 -5.49 -0.57 8.38
CA VAL A 59 -6.64 -1.35 8.87
C VAL A 59 -6.36 -1.95 10.24
N LYS A 60 -5.19 -2.57 10.44
CA LYS A 60 -4.81 -3.17 11.73
C LYS A 60 -4.92 -2.17 12.88
N ASN A 61 -4.34 -0.97 12.73
CA ASN A 61 -4.36 0.01 13.81
C ASN A 61 -5.76 0.59 14.03
N ASN A 62 -6.48 0.92 12.97
CA ASN A 62 -7.82 1.48 13.08
C ASN A 62 -8.80 0.47 13.71
N LEU A 63 -8.79 -0.79 13.23
CA LEU A 63 -9.62 -1.86 13.75
C LEU A 63 -9.27 -2.20 15.20
N PHE A 64 -7.99 -2.33 15.54
CA PHE A 64 -7.56 -2.65 16.89
C PHE A 64 -8.03 -1.59 17.90
N ASN A 65 -7.84 -0.30 17.59
CA ASN A 65 -8.28 0.79 18.47
C ASN A 65 -9.81 0.89 18.55
N LYS A 66 -10.54 0.51 17.49
CA LYS A 66 -12.00 0.41 17.53
C LYS A 66 -12.46 -0.71 18.46
N ILE A 67 -11.84 -1.89 18.37
CA ILE A 67 -12.18 -3.04 19.23
C ILE A 67 -11.89 -2.75 20.70
N THR A 68 -10.80 -2.03 21.00
CA THR A 68 -10.41 -1.68 22.37
C THR A 68 -11.08 -0.41 22.91
N ASN A 69 -11.97 0.23 22.15
CA ASN A 69 -12.62 1.49 22.50
C ASN A 69 -11.63 2.60 22.92
N ASN A 70 -10.48 2.69 22.24
CA ASN A 70 -9.47 3.70 22.55
C ASN A 70 -9.89 5.08 22.05
N THR A 71 -10.53 5.86 22.91
CA THR A 71 -11.02 7.21 22.60
C THR A 71 -9.93 8.25 22.36
N ASN A 72 -8.69 7.98 22.76
CA ASN A 72 -7.54 8.87 22.57
C ASN A 72 -6.82 8.65 21.23
N PHE A 73 -7.25 7.66 20.43
CA PHE A 73 -6.60 7.32 19.17
C PHE A 73 -7.18 8.14 18.01
N SER A 74 -6.30 8.79 17.26
CA SER A 74 -6.65 9.38 15.97
C SER A 74 -6.46 8.33 14.86
N PRO A 75 -7.50 8.01 14.06
CA PRO A 75 -7.39 7.04 12.98
C PRO A 75 -6.24 7.33 12.02
N LEU A 76 -5.47 6.29 11.71
CA LEU A 76 -4.47 6.39 10.64
C LEU A 76 -5.19 6.54 9.30
N SER A 77 -4.66 7.43 8.46
CA SER A 77 -5.13 7.64 7.10
C SER A 77 -4.13 7.11 6.09
N TYR A 78 -4.61 6.25 5.20
CA TYR A 78 -3.89 5.79 4.03
C TYR A 78 -3.87 6.89 2.97
N ASN A 79 -2.68 7.22 2.48
CA ASN A 79 -2.46 8.29 1.51
C ASN A 79 -2.41 7.79 0.06
N GLY A 80 -2.82 6.56 -0.22
CA GLY A 80 -2.75 5.97 -1.57
C GLY A 80 -1.36 5.46 -1.97
N TYR A 81 -0.39 5.38 -1.04
CA TYR A 81 0.96 4.88 -1.34
C TYR A 81 0.94 3.52 -2.05
N THR A 82 1.70 3.42 -3.14
CA THR A 82 1.95 2.20 -3.90
C THR A 82 3.38 2.23 -4.43
N SER A 83 3.91 1.06 -4.80
CA SER A 83 5.21 0.92 -5.46
C SER A 83 5.13 -0.07 -6.61
N CYS A 84 5.75 0.30 -7.73
CA CYS A 84 5.85 -0.49 -8.95
C CYS A 84 7.32 -0.54 -9.39
N PRO A 85 8.06 -1.61 -9.05
CA PRO A 85 9.38 -1.86 -9.61
C PRO A 85 9.24 -2.22 -11.09
N LEU A 86 9.56 -1.27 -11.98
CA LEU A 86 9.51 -1.47 -13.43
C LEU A 86 10.84 -2.07 -13.88
N ILE A 87 10.86 -3.38 -14.15
CA ILE A 87 12.03 -4.05 -14.72
C ILE A 87 12.26 -3.50 -16.14
N THR A 88 13.35 -2.76 -16.34
CA THR A 88 13.69 -2.13 -17.63
C THR A 88 14.78 -2.89 -18.38
N GLY A 89 15.50 -3.78 -17.69
CA GLY A 89 16.55 -4.60 -18.28
C GLY A 89 16.90 -5.80 -17.41
N LYS A 90 17.95 -6.54 -17.81
CA LYS A 90 18.39 -7.76 -17.12
C LYS A 90 18.87 -7.50 -15.68
N ASP A 91 19.38 -6.31 -15.41
CA ASP A 91 19.90 -5.89 -14.12
C ASP A 91 19.51 -4.43 -13.77
N SER A 92 18.44 -3.90 -14.39
CA SER A 92 17.99 -2.52 -14.18
C SER A 92 16.49 -2.44 -13.86
N VAL A 93 16.16 -1.53 -12.94
CA VAL A 93 14.79 -1.19 -12.53
C VAL A 93 14.63 0.32 -12.44
N VAL A 94 13.48 0.82 -12.87
CA VAL A 94 12.92 2.12 -12.45
C VAL A 94 11.97 1.85 -11.28
N LEU A 95 12.30 2.34 -10.08
CA LEU A 95 11.52 2.07 -8.87
C LEU A 95 10.48 3.18 -8.67
N ALA A 96 9.32 3.03 -9.31
CA ALA A 96 8.24 4.00 -9.16
C ALA A 96 7.57 3.84 -7.79
N GLU A 97 7.60 4.89 -6.98
CA GLU A 97 6.83 5.00 -5.74
C GLU A 97 6.03 6.29 -5.76
N PHE A 98 4.72 6.20 -5.50
CA PHE A 98 3.82 7.34 -5.61
C PHE A 98 2.56 7.16 -4.77
N SER A 99 1.82 8.25 -4.60
CA SER A 99 0.43 8.17 -4.14
C SER A 99 -0.48 8.04 -5.36
N GLY A 100 -1.28 6.98 -5.40
CA GLY A 100 -2.35 6.85 -6.40
C GLY A 100 -3.44 7.93 -6.27
N TYR A 101 -3.55 8.58 -5.11
CA TYR A 101 -4.58 9.60 -4.87
C TYR A 101 -4.18 10.95 -5.44
N SER A 102 -2.90 11.32 -5.33
CA SER A 102 -2.40 12.60 -5.81
C SER A 102 -1.61 12.51 -7.13
N GLY A 103 -1.20 11.30 -7.52
CA GLY A 103 -0.31 11.07 -8.67
C GLY A 103 1.14 11.53 -8.43
N LYS A 104 1.49 11.97 -7.21
CA LYS A 104 2.82 12.52 -6.90
C LYS A 104 3.80 11.44 -6.44
N PRO A 105 5.09 11.52 -6.81
CA PRO A 105 6.14 10.65 -6.30
C PRO A 105 6.25 10.68 -4.77
N ILE A 106 6.57 9.53 -4.18
CA ILE A 106 6.85 9.36 -2.74
C ILE A 106 8.03 8.39 -2.59
N GLU A 107 9.18 8.78 -3.13
CA GLU A 107 10.39 7.95 -3.22
C GLU A 107 11.01 7.66 -1.85
N THR A 108 11.42 6.40 -1.64
CA THR A 108 12.03 5.95 -0.37
C THR A 108 13.50 6.33 -0.24
N PHE A 109 14.25 6.34 -1.33
CA PHE A 109 15.70 6.59 -1.33
C PHE A 109 16.04 8.04 -1.73
N PHE A 110 17.22 8.53 -1.35
CA PHE A 110 17.70 9.90 -1.65
C PHE A 110 18.13 10.13 -3.12
N TYR A 111 18.10 9.10 -3.96
CA TYR A 111 18.43 9.24 -5.38
C TYR A 111 17.14 9.22 -6.20
N ASN A 112 17.17 9.88 -7.37
CA ASN A 112 16.05 9.90 -8.31
C ASN A 112 15.72 8.48 -8.80
N GLN A 113 14.58 7.94 -8.36
CA GLN A 113 14.16 6.57 -8.66
C GLN A 113 13.47 6.43 -10.03
N ALA A 114 13.24 7.54 -10.74
CA ALA A 114 12.78 7.53 -12.14
C ALA A 114 13.88 7.12 -13.13
N LYS A 115 15.15 7.07 -12.68
CA LYS A 115 16.28 6.57 -13.48
C LYS A 115 16.49 5.07 -13.25
N GLU A 116 16.95 4.39 -14.29
CA GLU A 116 17.35 2.99 -14.21
C GLU A 116 18.44 2.79 -13.16
N SER A 117 18.24 1.82 -12.27
CA SER A 117 19.11 1.57 -11.14
C SER A 117 19.34 0.08 -10.92
N LYS A 118 20.62 -0.32 -10.91
CA LYS A 118 21.05 -1.67 -10.54
C LYS A 118 20.81 -1.97 -9.07
N PHE A 119 20.91 -0.95 -8.22
CA PHE A 119 20.61 -1.07 -6.80
C PHE A 119 19.11 -1.34 -6.59
N SER A 120 18.23 -0.63 -7.30
CA SER A 120 16.79 -0.89 -7.26
C SER A 120 16.43 -2.26 -7.80
N TYR A 121 17.16 -2.74 -8.82
CA TYR A 121 17.02 -4.11 -9.33
C TYR A 121 17.38 -5.13 -8.24
N TRP A 122 18.56 -5.04 -7.63
CA TRP A 122 18.99 -5.94 -6.55
C TRP A 122 17.99 -5.92 -5.37
N MET A 123 17.55 -4.74 -4.94
CA MET A 123 16.51 -4.63 -3.91
C MET A 123 15.23 -5.37 -4.30
N THR A 124 14.79 -5.22 -5.54
CA THR A 124 13.56 -5.84 -6.05
C THR A 124 13.69 -7.35 -6.20
N ALA A 125 14.80 -7.82 -6.76
CA ALA A 125 15.04 -9.22 -7.10
C ALA A 125 15.40 -10.06 -5.88
N ASP A 126 16.20 -9.53 -4.96
CA ASP A 126 16.80 -10.33 -3.88
C ASP A 126 16.29 -9.92 -2.49
N VAL A 127 16.05 -8.64 -2.23
CA VAL A 127 15.65 -8.16 -0.90
C VAL A 127 14.14 -8.25 -0.68
N LEU A 128 13.32 -7.79 -1.64
CA LEU A 128 11.86 -7.78 -1.49
C LEU A 128 11.26 -9.19 -1.29
N PRO A 129 11.73 -10.28 -1.94
CA PRO A 129 11.24 -11.61 -1.65
C PRO A 129 11.51 -12.05 -0.20
N GLN A 130 12.67 -11.71 0.36
CA GLN A 130 13.00 -12.01 1.75
C GLN A 130 12.15 -11.20 2.72
N VAL A 131 11.95 -9.90 2.45
CA VAL A 131 11.04 -9.05 3.22
C VAL A 131 9.61 -9.58 3.15
N TYR A 132 9.17 -10.02 1.97
CA TYR A 132 7.84 -10.59 1.77
C TYR A 132 7.63 -11.81 2.67
N TRP A 133 8.48 -12.84 2.55
CA TRP A 133 8.29 -14.11 3.25
C TRP A 133 8.61 -14.08 4.74
N ASN A 134 9.60 -13.27 5.17
CA ASN A 134 10.06 -13.28 6.56
C ASN A 134 9.45 -12.15 7.40
N MET A 135 8.94 -11.09 6.78
CA MET A 135 8.44 -9.92 7.51
C MET A 135 6.98 -9.58 7.17
N LEU A 136 6.60 -9.51 5.89
CA LEU A 136 5.24 -9.10 5.51
C LEU A 136 4.19 -10.15 5.91
N THR A 137 4.40 -11.42 5.55
CA THR A 137 3.50 -12.52 5.93
C THR A 137 3.46 -12.73 7.46
N ALA A 138 4.54 -12.39 8.16
CA ALA A 138 4.60 -12.41 9.62
C ALA A 138 4.00 -11.16 10.30
N GLY A 139 3.47 -10.20 9.52
CA GLY A 139 2.88 -8.96 10.03
C GLY A 139 3.87 -7.98 10.68
N LYS A 140 5.17 -8.11 10.37
CA LYS A 140 6.29 -7.30 10.90
C LYS A 140 6.71 -6.16 9.95
N TRP A 141 6.22 -6.16 8.71
CA TRP A 141 6.50 -5.12 7.72
C TRP A 141 5.29 -4.21 7.49
N ASN A 142 5.48 -2.89 7.65
CA ASN A 142 4.43 -1.88 7.56
C ASN A 142 4.65 -0.88 6.40
N GLY A 143 5.43 -1.29 5.40
CA GLY A 143 5.87 -0.44 4.30
C GLY A 143 7.07 0.45 4.66
N PRO A 144 7.58 1.21 3.67
CA PRO A 144 8.88 1.86 3.78
C PRO A 144 8.85 3.22 4.49
N LEU A 145 7.73 3.66 5.08
CA LEU A 145 7.61 5.02 5.64
C LEU A 145 8.74 5.39 6.62
N LYS A 146 9.11 4.47 7.52
CA LYS A 146 10.20 4.71 8.48
C LYS A 146 11.56 4.81 7.78
N ILE A 147 11.78 3.96 6.78
CA ILE A 147 13.01 3.94 5.98
C ILE A 147 13.11 5.23 5.16
N ARG A 148 12.02 5.67 4.54
CA ARG A 148 11.94 6.93 3.79
C ARG A 148 12.30 8.14 4.64
N LYS A 149 11.75 8.24 5.86
CA LYS A 149 12.09 9.33 6.78
C LYS A 149 13.57 9.37 7.12
N PHE A 150 14.27 8.24 7.06
CA PHE A 150 15.69 8.14 7.34
C PHE A 150 16.55 8.35 6.09
N LEU A 151 16.20 7.72 4.98
CA LEU A 151 16.99 7.71 3.75
C LEU A 151 16.67 8.86 2.79
N ASN A 152 15.49 9.49 2.90
CA ASN A 152 15.08 10.65 2.10
C ASN A 152 14.30 11.66 2.97
N PRO A 153 14.93 12.23 4.02
CA PRO A 153 14.24 13.04 5.03
C PRO A 153 13.65 14.35 4.48
N LEU A 154 14.23 14.87 3.41
CA LEU A 154 13.86 16.16 2.81
C LEU A 154 12.99 16.01 1.55
N ASN A 155 12.73 14.77 1.11
CA ASN A 155 11.91 14.46 -0.07
C ASN A 155 12.32 15.30 -1.31
N ILE A 156 13.63 15.35 -1.60
CA ILE A 156 14.26 16.30 -2.55
C ILE A 156 14.24 15.81 -4.00
N ASN A 157 13.55 14.70 -4.29
CA ASN A 157 13.55 14.06 -5.60
C ASN A 157 12.35 14.44 -6.46
#